data_AF-A0A957HIJ3-F1
#
_entry.id   AF-A0A957HIJ3-F1
#
_cell.length_a   1.000
_cell.length_b   1.000
_cell.length_c   1.000
_cell.angle_alpha   90.00
_cell.angle_beta   90.00
_cell.angle_gamma   90.00
#
_symmetry.space_group_name_H-M   'P 1'
#
loop_
_entity.id
_entity.type
_entity.pdbx_description
1 polymer ?
#
loop_
_entity_poly.entity_id
_entity_poly.type
_entity_poly.pdbx_seq_one_letter_code
_entity_poly.pdbx_strand_id
1 'polypeptide(L)' 'MTTEAPQAEIFESFLVADCGTTHTTVVLFDVVAGAYRLIARTAVPTTTHAPWYDVTRGVRQAISHISEITG' A
#
# COMPACT_ATOMS: atom_id res chain seq x y z
N MET A 1 -18.30 -26.95 -17.89
CA MET A 1 -17.33 -26.27 -16.99
C MET A 1 -17.87 -24.88 -16.74
N THR A 2 -18.61 -24.68 -15.65
CA THR A 2 -19.12 -23.37 -15.24
C THR A 2 -17.96 -22.58 -14.65
N THR A 3 -17.48 -21.57 -15.37
CA THR A 3 -16.54 -20.58 -14.83
C THR A 3 -17.31 -19.74 -13.82
N GLU A 4 -17.11 -20.00 -12.53
CA GLU A 4 -17.51 -19.05 -11.50
C GLU A 4 -16.71 -17.77 -11.71
N ALA A 5 -17.40 -16.69 -12.06
CA ALA A 5 -16.80 -15.37 -12.12
C ALA A 5 -16.32 -15.02 -10.69
N PRO A 6 -15.13 -14.43 -10.54
CA PRO A 6 -14.63 -14.04 -9.22
C PRO A 6 -15.66 -13.11 -8.56
N GLN A 7 -16.20 -13.54 -7.42
CA GLN A 7 -17.10 -12.75 -6.63
C GLN A 7 -16.27 -11.61 -6.01
N ALA A 8 -16.51 -10.39 -6.45
CA ALA A 8 -15.79 -9.22 -5.97
C ALA A 8 -16.13 -8.98 -4.49
N GLU A 9 -15.22 -9.38 -3.61
CA GLU A 9 -15.31 -9.08 -2.19
C GLU A 9 -15.10 -7.57 -1.98
N ILE A 10 -16.08 -6.91 -1.37
CA ILE A 10 -16.01 -5.48 -1.06
C ILE A 10 -15.26 -5.35 0.26
N PHE A 11 -14.02 -4.85 0.20
CA PHE A 11 -13.25 -4.50 1.39
C PHE A 11 -13.47 -3.04 1.76
N GLU A 12 -13.59 -2.74 3.05
CA GLU A 12 -13.78 -1.38 3.55
C GLU A 12 -12.53 -0.52 3.37
N SER A 13 -11.34 -1.12 3.54
CA SER A 13 -10.06 -0.42 3.43
C SER A 13 -9.03 -1.21 2.62
N PHE A 14 -8.12 -0.49 1.98
CA PHE A 14 -6.98 -1.05 1.24
C PHE A 14 -5.69 -0.35 1.63
N LEU A 15 -4.67 -1.14 1.97
CA LEU A 15 -3.31 -0.65 2.09
C LEU A 15 -2.52 -1.12 0.86
N VAL A 16 -2.10 -0.17 0.02
CA VAL A 16 -1.43 -0.45 -1.24
C VAL A 16 0.03 -0.03 -1.14
N ALA A 17 0.94 -0.95 -1.41
CA ALA A 17 2.38 -0.69 -1.51
C ALA A 17 2.84 -0.73 -2.98
N ASP A 18 3.28 0.40 -3.49
CA ASP A 18 3.93 0.52 -4.81
C ASP A 18 5.45 0.55 -4.64
N CYS A 19 6.12 -0.47 -5.16
CA CYS A 19 7.56 -0.65 -5.06
C CYS A 19 8.27 -0.10 -6.30
N GLY A 20 8.27 1.22 -6.44
CA GLY A 20 8.92 1.92 -7.54
C GLY A 20 10.45 1.85 -7.52
N THR A 21 11.06 2.32 -8.60
CA THR A 21 12.52 2.34 -8.80
C THR A 21 13.26 3.38 -7.97
N THR A 22 12.58 4.44 -7.53
CA THR A 22 13.18 5.50 -6.70
C THR A 22 12.57 5.51 -5.31
N HIS A 23 11.26 5.30 -5.21
CA HIS A 23 10.53 5.33 -3.95
C HIS A 23 9.63 4.11 -3.82
N THR A 24 9.55 3.58 -2.59
CA THR A 24 8.43 2.74 -2.18
C THR A 24 7.35 3.65 -1.61
N THR A 25 6.16 3.63 -2.21
CA THR A 25 5.01 4.43 -1.77
C THR A 25 4.01 3.51 -1.08
N VAL A 26 3.46 3.91 0.07
CA VAL A 26 2.31 3.23 0.68
C VAL A 26 1.13 4.20 0.75
N VAL A 27 -0.06 3.72 0.37
CA VAL A 27 -1.30 4.50 0.39
C VAL A 27 -2.37 3.72 1.12
N LEU A 28 -3.05 4.39 2.06
CA LEU A 28 -4.24 3.89 2.73
C LEU A 28 -5.48 4.48 2.06
N PHE A 29 -6.35 3.63 1.54
CA PHE A 29 -7.69 3.97 1.11
C PHE A 29 -8.71 3.40 2.08
N ASP A 30 -9.79 4.14 2.30
CA ASP A 30 -10.91 3.71 3.15
C ASP A 30 -12.24 4.23 2.60
N VAL A 31 -13.34 3.56 2.92
CA VAL A 31 -14.69 4.00 2.54
C VAL A 31 -15.15 5.09 3.51
N VAL A 32 -15.28 6.32 3.00
CA VAL A 32 -15.83 7.45 3.73
C VAL A 32 -17.08 7.94 3.03
N ALA A 33 -18.21 7.89 3.74
CA ALA A 33 -19.54 8.23 3.20
C ALA A 33 -19.90 7.44 1.92
N GLY A 34 -19.61 6.14 1.91
CA GLY A 34 -19.98 5.23 0.82
C GLY A 34 -19.09 5.30 -0.42
N ALA A 35 -17.97 6.01 -0.37
CA ALA A 35 -16.99 6.07 -1.46
C ALA A 35 -15.56 5.90 -0.94
N TYR A 36 -14.70 5.23 -1.70
CA TYR A 36 -13.28 5.16 -1.39
C TYR A 36 -12.64 6.54 -1.42
N ARG A 37 -11.89 6.86 -0.37
CA ARG A 37 -11.09 8.07 -0.22
C ARG A 37 -9.65 7.69 0.09
N LEU A 38 -8.71 8.50 -0.41
CA LEU A 38 -7.34 8.45 0.05
C LEU A 38 -7.29 9.04 1.46
N ILE A 39 -6.85 8.25 2.43
CA ILE A 39 -6.74 8.64 3.84
C ILE A 39 -5.34 9.17 4.14
N ALA A 40 -4.32 8.41 3.76
CA ALA A 40 -2.93 8.77 3.98
C ALA A 40 -2.03 8.22 2.87
N ARG A 41 -0.88 8.87 2.68
CA ARG A 41 0.16 8.43 1.75
C ARG A 41 1.53 8.71 2.34
N THR A 42 2.43 7.75 2.20
CA THR A 42 3.85 7.90 2.50
C THR A 42 4.71 7.47 1.31
N ALA A 43 5.91 8.04 1.23
CA ALA A 43 6.92 7.62 0.29
C ALA A 43 8.27 7.61 1.00
N VAL A 44 9.01 6.51 0.84
CA VAL A 44 10.37 6.33 1.36
C VAL A 44 11.29 5.91 0.21
N PRO A 45 12.62 6.12 0.29
CA PRO A 45 13.55 5.62 -0.71
C PRO A 45 13.38 4.12 -0.92
N THR A 46 13.42 3.66 -2.18
CA THR A 46 13.31 2.22 -2.48
C THR A 46 14.54 1.47 -1.96
N THR A 47 14.34 0.21 -1.62
CA THR A 47 15.42 -0.68 -1.15
C THR A 47 15.66 -1.86 -2.10
N THR A 48 15.14 -1.77 -3.34
CA THR A 48 15.28 -2.80 -4.37
C THR A 48 16.70 -2.95 -4.91
N HIS A 49 17.54 -1.93 -4.75
CA HIS A 49 18.92 -1.91 -5.22
C HIS A 49 19.91 -1.65 -4.07
N ALA A 50 21.21 -1.55 -4.42
CA ALA A 50 22.27 -1.23 -3.47
C ALA A 50 21.94 0.02 -2.64
N PRO A 51 22.35 0.05 -1.36
CA PRO A 51 23.05 -0.99 -0.61
C PRO A 51 22.17 -2.13 -0.04
N TRP A 52 20.84 -2.09 -0.21
CA TRP A 52 19.94 -2.97 0.55
C TRP A 52 19.56 -4.27 -0.18
N TYR A 53 19.23 -4.19 -1.47
CA TYR A 53 18.77 -5.33 -2.27
C TYR A 53 17.63 -6.15 -1.62
N ASP A 54 16.75 -5.49 -0.87
CA ASP A 54 15.62 -6.11 -0.19
C ASP A 54 14.45 -5.12 -0.15
N VAL A 55 13.47 -5.33 -1.04
CA VAL A 55 12.27 -4.48 -1.15
C VAL A 55 11.41 -4.48 0.11
N THR A 56 11.45 -5.55 0.90
CA THR A 56 10.61 -5.67 2.09
C THR A 56 10.99 -4.65 3.16
N ARG A 57 12.26 -4.20 3.18
CA ARG A 57 12.72 -3.13 4.08
C ARG A 57 12.02 -1.81 3.78
N GLY A 58 11.99 -1.38 2.52
CA GLY A 58 11.30 -0.17 2.08
C GLY A 58 9.79 -0.25 2.33
N VAL A 59 9.18 -1.41 2.06
CA VAL A 59 7.76 -1.63 2.37
C VAL A 59 7.47 -1.49 3.86
N ARG A 60 8.23 -2.19 4.73
CA ARG A 60 8.04 -2.11 6.18
C ARG A 60 8.27 -0.70 6.71
N GLN A 61 9.27 0.01 6.19
CA GLN A 61 9.53 1.39 6.57
C GLN A 61 8.37 2.31 6.16
N ALA A 62 7.86 2.20 4.94
CA ALA A 62 6.73 2.99 4.47
C ALA A 62 5.45 2.69 5.26
N ILE A 63 5.23 1.42 5.65
CA ILE A 63 4.13 1.02 6.55
C ILE A 63 4.31 1.64 7.93
N SER A 64 5.52 1.61 8.52
CA SER A 64 5.78 2.27 9.80
C SER A 64 5.46 3.76 9.75
N HIS A 65 5.90 4.45 8.69
CA HIS A 65 5.64 5.89 8.53
C HIS A 65 4.15 6.19 8.34
N ILE A 66 3.39 5.35 7.62
CA ILE A 66 1.95 5.62 7.44
C ILE A 66 1.17 5.35 8.73
N SER A 67 1.58 4.34 9.52
CA SER A 67 1.04 4.12 10.87
C SER A 67 1.25 5.33 11.78
N GLU A 68 2.43 5.98 11.74
CA GLU A 68 2.69 7.21 12.50
C GLU A 68 1.75 8.37 12.11
N ILE A 69 1.30 8.43 10.85
CA ILE A 69 0.35 9.45 10.38
C ILE A 69 -1.08 9.12 10.81
N THR A 70 -1.47 7.85 10.78
CA THR A 70 -2.85 7.42 11.00
C THR A 70 -3.21 7.17 12.46
N GLY A 71 -2.21 6.93 13.32
CA GLY A 71 -2.41 6.57 14.74
C GLY A 71 -2.72 5.10 14.92
#